data_AF-A0AB73UTF5-F1
#
_entry.id   AF-A0AB73UTF5-F1
#
_cell.length_a   1.000
_cell.length_b   1.000
_cell.length_c   1.000
_cell.angle_alpha   90.00
_cell.angle_beta   90.00
_cell.angle_gamma   90.00
#
_symmetry.space_group_name_H-M   'P 1'
#
loop_
_entity.id
_entity.type
_entity.pdbx_description
1 polymer ?
#
loop_
_entity_poly.entity_id
_entity_poly.type
_entity_poly.pdbx_seq_one_letter_code
_entity_poly.pdbx_strand_id
1 'polypeptide(L)'
;MNGIIKTLIPLSFTIFIFAYREQKEVAYSLFKRKKALPIKLFLGITLLLVIFNMFLIPDPTETGELSDFVIVCLAMISFAWIVIAYFAYKSILRNINVISEFEYNINQIKKGFENIEKEFDSKEDWIKNNHAFVAKLQKELKEINIASEICFQILTAKDKYKLSNDFTHSYKSIDEVLIKKIIDINLNEEKFSKIVPFSGTLYFDLYISTLKCMNDLLGITFKGGKDTEINSIIDNFGKIQPLSFVLHKDLKREWKVYRQKKRYSNHKDLESLFKDFYDEYYCIICQVILTLYQNNDNRTSRIFQSLILRESERQNTNKNDFLTLITSLFIKALHQNNIKLLTDVTNTFLDLLNEFKSPKNPTSMSIIGNRIKMKRFERNLKKHYDVQEKISRVMFLGIVKSIELGHYQCAGFLIKNFVKNFNYNDITYLIEETYRNIENKHPNLGLSKNLTELLSTKITFSATSYKYCFLKATLLVSIQQYYTCAIKKVRVEPNKLAFISLDYFFKDEDYEYLSYLKSKIEGLNSLYGLLALEEKNLKKFYKANDL
;
A
#
# COMPACT_ATOMS: atom_id res chain seq x y z
N MET A 1 -20.72 13.02 55.99
CA MET A 1 -19.55 12.46 55.26
C MET A 1 -19.82 11.09 54.61
N ASN A 2 -20.51 10.17 55.31
CA ASN A 2 -20.92 8.86 54.78
C ASN A 2 -21.71 8.95 53.45
N GLY A 3 -22.51 10.00 53.25
CA GLY A 3 -23.23 10.26 52.00
C GLY A 3 -22.30 10.56 50.80
N ILE A 4 -21.23 11.34 50.99
CA ILE A 4 -20.27 11.69 49.92
C ILE A 4 -19.60 10.41 49.39
N ILE A 5 -19.11 9.56 50.27
CA ILE A 5 -18.43 8.31 49.88
C ILE A 5 -19.41 7.35 49.22
N LYS A 6 -20.61 7.19 49.79
CA LYS A 6 -21.63 6.25 49.28
C LYS A 6 -22.27 6.69 47.96
N THR A 7 -22.25 7.98 47.60
CA THR A 7 -22.89 8.47 46.36
C THR A 7 -21.90 9.04 45.35
N LEU A 8 -20.98 9.92 45.75
CA LEU A 8 -20.06 10.57 44.81
C LEU A 8 -19.00 9.62 44.27
N ILE A 9 -18.49 8.66 45.05
CA ILE A 9 -17.49 7.70 44.54
C ILE A 9 -18.12 6.76 43.50
N PRO A 10 -19.26 6.08 43.75
CA PRO A 10 -19.91 5.28 42.73
C PRO A 10 -20.28 6.09 41.48
N LEU A 11 -20.86 7.29 41.66
CA LEU A 11 -21.17 8.19 40.54
C LEU A 11 -19.92 8.54 39.72
N SER A 12 -18.79 8.77 40.39
CA SER A 12 -17.50 9.04 39.74
C SER A 12 -17.00 7.87 38.91
N PHE A 13 -17.13 6.66 39.43
CA PHE A 13 -16.83 5.45 38.67
C PHE A 13 -17.78 5.27 37.50
N THR A 14 -19.08 5.54 37.66
CA THR A 14 -20.06 5.47 36.56
C THR A 14 -19.70 6.45 35.44
N ILE A 15 -19.43 7.71 35.76
CA ILE A 15 -19.00 8.71 34.76
C ILE A 15 -17.69 8.29 34.10
N PHE A 16 -16.73 7.76 34.88
CA PHE A 16 -15.46 7.29 34.33
C PHE A 16 -15.63 6.10 33.39
N ILE A 17 -16.46 5.11 33.76
CA ILE A 17 -16.76 3.93 32.94
C ILE A 17 -17.50 4.34 31.67
N PHE A 18 -18.49 5.24 31.78
CA PHE A 18 -19.21 5.78 30.64
C PHE A 18 -18.26 6.51 29.68
N ALA A 19 -17.46 7.45 30.20
CA ALA A 19 -16.49 8.19 29.41
C ALA A 19 -15.45 7.26 28.79
N TYR A 20 -15.00 6.23 29.51
CA TYR A 20 -14.09 5.22 29.00
C TYR A 20 -14.71 4.44 27.84
N ARG A 21 -15.98 4.05 27.95
CA ARG A 21 -16.71 3.34 26.90
C ARG A 21 -16.89 4.21 25.66
N GLU A 22 -17.33 5.46 25.83
CA GLU A 22 -17.49 6.43 24.73
C GLU A 22 -16.14 6.73 24.04
N GLN A 23 -15.09 7.02 24.82
CA GLN A 23 -13.74 7.24 24.26
C GLN A 23 -13.22 6.02 23.51
N LYS A 24 -13.50 4.81 24.01
CA LYS A 24 -13.13 3.56 23.33
C LYS A 24 -13.88 3.38 22.01
N GLU A 25 -15.14 3.80 21.95
CA GLU A 25 -15.93 3.72 20.72
C GLU A 25 -15.50 4.75 19.68
N VAL A 26 -15.12 5.96 20.10
CA VAL A 26 -14.70 7.04 19.20
C VAL A 26 -13.23 6.91 18.77
N ALA A 27 -12.30 6.78 19.70
CA ALA A 27 -10.87 6.78 19.42
C ALA A 27 -10.05 6.00 20.46
N TYR A 28 -9.82 4.71 20.20
CA TYR A 28 -9.01 3.85 21.07
C TYR A 28 -7.59 4.37 21.31
N SER A 29 -6.99 5.09 20.36
CA SER A 29 -5.63 5.64 20.50
C SER A 29 -5.53 6.73 21.56
N LEU A 30 -6.65 7.28 22.07
CA LEU A 30 -6.66 8.15 23.25
C LEU A 30 -6.02 7.49 24.47
N PHE A 31 -6.09 6.16 24.58
CA PHE A 31 -5.50 5.41 25.69
C PHE A 31 -3.98 5.23 25.57
N LYS A 32 -3.40 5.41 24.38
CA LYS A 32 -1.94 5.40 24.18
C LYS A 32 -1.28 6.66 24.74
N ARG A 33 -2.05 7.72 24.94
CA ARG A 33 -1.58 8.99 25.50
C ARG A 33 -1.27 8.86 26.99
N LYS A 34 -0.25 9.60 27.46
CA LYS A 34 0.00 9.71 28.91
C LYS A 34 -1.24 10.31 29.59
N LYS A 35 -1.83 9.57 30.54
CA LYS A 35 -2.95 10.05 31.35
C LYS A 35 -2.62 11.39 31.98
N ALA A 36 -3.56 12.32 31.91
CA ALA A 36 -3.42 13.64 32.50
C ALA A 36 -3.17 13.54 34.01
N LEU A 37 -2.28 14.38 34.53
CA LEU A 37 -1.95 14.43 35.97
C LEU A 37 -3.19 14.54 36.87
N PRO A 38 -4.23 15.34 36.55
CA PRO A 38 -5.44 15.42 37.37
C PRO A 38 -6.15 14.09 37.55
N ILE A 39 -6.16 13.21 36.54
CA ILE A 39 -6.80 11.89 36.62
C ILE A 39 -6.01 10.96 37.54
N LYS A 40 -4.67 11.00 37.49
CA LYS A 40 -3.81 10.21 38.38
C LYS A 40 -3.96 10.67 39.84
N LEU A 41 -3.95 11.98 40.06
CA LEU A 41 -4.16 12.58 41.37
C LEU A 41 -5.55 12.25 41.90
N PHE A 42 -6.58 12.34 41.06
CA PHE A 42 -7.95 11.96 41.43
C PHE A 42 -8.02 10.51 41.91
N LEU A 43 -7.51 9.55 41.11
CA LEU A 43 -7.50 8.13 41.50
C LEU A 43 -6.70 7.88 42.78
N GLY A 44 -5.53 8.51 42.92
CA GLY A 44 -4.69 8.38 44.11
C GLY A 44 -5.35 8.90 45.38
N ILE A 45 -5.96 10.10 45.32
CA ILE A 45 -6.65 10.70 46.46
C ILE A 45 -7.96 9.96 46.75
N THR A 46 -8.66 9.45 45.73
CA THR A 46 -9.84 8.59 45.94
C THR A 46 -9.46 7.32 46.68
N LEU A 47 -8.37 6.65 46.28
CA LEU A 47 -7.87 5.45 46.97
C LEU A 47 -7.49 5.78 48.42
N LEU A 48 -6.79 6.90 48.63
CA LEU A 48 -6.41 7.36 49.96
C LEU A 48 -7.66 7.64 50.82
N LEU A 49 -8.68 8.30 50.29
CA LEU A 49 -9.96 8.51 50.97
C LEU A 49 -10.65 7.20 51.33
N VAL A 50 -10.68 6.21 50.43
CA VAL A 50 -11.29 4.91 50.71
C VAL A 50 -10.54 4.18 51.83
N ILE A 51 -9.21 4.13 51.76
CA ILE A 51 -8.35 3.53 52.80
C ILE A 51 -8.58 4.25 54.14
N PHE A 52 -8.51 5.58 54.14
CA PHE A 52 -8.66 6.38 55.35
C PHE A 52 -10.04 6.17 56.01
N ASN A 53 -11.11 6.06 55.23
CA ASN A 53 -12.44 5.73 55.77
C ASN A 53 -12.56 4.28 56.26
N MET A 54 -11.86 3.33 55.64
CA MET A 54 -11.87 1.92 56.07
C MET A 54 -11.15 1.74 57.42
N PHE A 55 -10.12 2.53 57.71
CA PHE A 55 -9.34 2.43 58.95
C PHE A 55 -9.83 3.34 60.09
N LEU A 56 -10.51 4.46 59.79
CA LEU A 56 -10.90 5.46 60.80
C LEU A 56 -12.39 5.50 61.13
N ILE A 57 -13.23 4.75 60.41
CA ILE A 57 -14.62 4.53 60.79
C ILE A 57 -14.65 3.14 61.43
N PRO A 58 -14.54 3.01 62.76
CA PRO A 58 -14.66 1.73 63.43
C PRO A 58 -16.08 1.18 63.27
N ASP A 59 -16.23 -0.12 63.51
CA ASP A 59 -17.51 -0.83 63.48
C ASP A 59 -18.62 -0.01 64.16
N PRO A 60 -19.86 -0.01 63.62
CA PRO A 60 -20.97 0.81 64.12
C PRO A 60 -21.38 0.53 65.57
N THR A 61 -20.73 -0.43 66.24
CA THR A 61 -20.92 -0.82 67.63
C THR A 61 -20.05 -0.03 68.63
N GLU A 62 -19.00 0.66 68.19
CA GLU A 62 -18.18 1.52 69.06
C GLU A 62 -18.35 3.00 68.66
N THR A 63 -19.30 3.68 69.31
CA THR A 63 -19.53 5.12 69.15
C THR A 63 -18.46 5.92 69.91
N GLY A 64 -17.20 5.76 69.53
CA GLY A 64 -16.15 6.71 69.90
C GLY A 64 -16.37 8.02 69.15
N GLU A 65 -16.52 9.13 69.87
CA GLU A 65 -16.54 10.45 69.24
C GLU A 65 -15.21 10.66 68.48
N LEU A 66 -15.31 10.86 67.17
CA LEU A 66 -14.14 11.21 66.36
C LEU A 66 -13.56 12.53 66.86
N SER A 67 -12.25 12.56 67.12
CA SER A 67 -11.53 13.79 67.45
C SER A 67 -11.79 14.89 66.42
N ASP A 68 -12.03 16.12 66.88
CA ASP A 68 -12.21 17.31 66.05
C ASP A 68 -11.08 17.47 65.01
N PHE A 69 -9.86 17.10 65.37
CA PHE A 69 -8.71 17.13 64.47
C PHE A 69 -8.89 16.22 63.25
N VAL A 70 -9.43 15.01 63.46
CA VAL A 70 -9.70 14.03 62.40
C VAL A 70 -10.81 14.55 61.49
N ILE A 71 -11.83 15.19 62.05
CA ILE A 71 -12.93 15.82 61.29
C ILE A 71 -12.41 16.94 60.39
N VAL A 72 -11.56 17.82 60.92
CA VAL A 72 -10.93 18.91 60.13
C VAL A 72 -10.03 18.36 59.03
N CYS A 73 -9.22 17.34 59.31
CA CYS A 73 -8.39 16.68 58.30
C CYS A 73 -9.22 16.05 57.19
N LEU A 74 -10.27 15.32 57.56
CA LEU A 74 -11.23 14.71 56.62
C LEU A 74 -11.92 15.75 55.73
N ALA A 75 -12.31 16.90 56.30
CA ALA A 75 -12.90 18.01 55.56
C ALA A 75 -11.92 18.60 54.54
N MET A 76 -10.65 18.82 54.92
CA MET A 76 -9.62 19.32 54.00
C MET A 76 -9.32 18.36 52.86
N ILE A 77 -9.17 17.06 53.16
CA ILE A 77 -8.94 16.02 52.13
C ILE A 77 -10.15 15.93 51.19
N SER A 78 -11.36 16.00 51.72
CA SER A 78 -12.59 15.98 50.92
C SER A 78 -12.69 17.20 50.01
N PHE A 79 -12.36 18.39 50.50
CA PHE A 79 -12.33 19.60 49.69
C PHE A 79 -11.29 19.51 48.56
N ALA A 80 -10.07 19.08 48.89
CA ALA A 80 -9.02 18.84 47.89
C ALA A 80 -9.45 17.80 46.84
N TRP A 81 -10.13 16.74 47.26
CA TRP A 81 -10.70 15.74 46.37
C TRP A 81 -11.74 16.33 45.42
N ILE A 82 -12.66 17.16 45.90
CA ILE A 82 -13.68 17.82 45.06
C ILE A 82 -13.03 18.70 43.99
N VAL A 83 -12.03 19.50 44.36
CA VAL A 83 -11.30 20.37 43.41
C VAL A 83 -10.61 19.53 42.33
N ILE A 84 -9.91 18.47 42.72
CA ILE A 84 -9.20 17.60 41.79
C ILE A 84 -10.17 16.79 40.93
N ALA A 85 -11.30 16.36 41.49
CA ALA A 85 -12.39 15.72 40.77
C ALA A 85 -12.92 16.64 39.68
N TYR A 86 -13.19 17.91 39.99
CA TYR A 86 -13.63 18.89 39.00
C TYR A 86 -12.67 19.00 37.81
N PHE A 87 -11.35 19.11 38.06
CA PHE A 87 -10.35 19.15 36.99
C PHE A 87 -10.25 17.83 36.21
N ALA A 88 -10.35 16.69 36.89
CA ALA A 88 -10.37 15.38 36.26
C ALA A 88 -11.61 15.24 35.35
N TYR A 89 -12.80 15.62 35.84
CA TYR A 89 -14.03 15.61 35.05
C TYR A 89 -13.97 16.55 33.87
N LYS A 90 -13.48 17.78 34.04
CA LYS A 90 -13.29 18.72 32.94
C LYS A 90 -12.37 18.12 31.87
N SER A 91 -11.29 17.44 32.27
CA SER A 91 -10.42 16.74 31.33
C SER A 91 -11.10 15.55 30.66
N ILE A 92 -11.92 14.78 31.38
CA ILE A 92 -12.65 13.62 30.85
C ILE A 92 -13.72 14.08 29.85
N LEU A 93 -14.53 15.08 30.20
CA LEU A 93 -15.59 15.63 29.37
C LEU A 93 -15.04 16.26 28.08
N ARG A 94 -13.88 16.94 28.15
CA ARG A 94 -13.21 17.42 26.92
C ARG A 94 -12.86 16.27 25.99
N ASN A 95 -12.30 15.19 26.53
CA ASN A 95 -11.92 14.02 25.73
C ASN A 95 -13.15 13.28 25.14
N ILE A 96 -14.37 13.51 25.65
CA ILE A 96 -15.63 13.02 25.05
C ILE A 96 -16.07 13.94 23.90
N ASN A 97 -15.81 15.26 24.00
CA ASN A 97 -16.13 16.19 22.92
C ASN A 97 -15.18 16.00 21.73
N VAL A 98 -15.65 15.19 20.79
CA VAL A 98 -14.98 14.79 19.56
C VAL A 98 -14.40 15.96 18.76
N ILE A 99 -15.12 17.08 18.67
CA ILE A 99 -14.65 18.27 17.93
C ILE A 99 -13.45 18.90 18.63
N SER A 100 -13.57 19.14 19.94
CA SER A 100 -12.48 19.75 20.71
C SER A 100 -11.24 18.86 20.81
N GLU A 101 -11.43 17.54 20.88
CA GLU A 101 -10.32 16.59 20.90
C GLU A 101 -9.65 16.51 19.53
N PHE A 102 -10.43 16.59 18.44
CA PHE A 102 -9.89 16.67 17.09
C PHE A 102 -9.00 17.92 16.92
N GLU A 103 -9.51 19.11 17.22
CA GLU A 103 -8.75 20.36 17.11
C GLU A 103 -7.50 20.38 17.99
N TYR A 104 -7.59 19.80 19.20
CA TYR A 104 -6.44 19.64 20.08
C TYR A 104 -5.34 18.83 19.40
N ASN A 105 -5.68 17.67 18.81
CA ASN A 105 -4.69 16.79 18.19
C ASN A 105 -4.15 17.36 16.86
N ILE A 106 -4.95 18.08 16.08
CA ILE A 106 -4.46 18.86 14.92
C ILE A 106 -3.39 19.87 15.35
N ASN A 107 -3.64 20.61 16.43
CA ASN A 107 -2.67 21.56 16.97
C ASN A 107 -1.40 20.87 17.51
N GLN A 108 -1.51 19.65 18.06
CA GLN A 108 -0.34 18.87 18.47
C GLN A 108 0.49 18.43 17.27
N ILE A 109 -0.14 17.95 16.19
CA ILE A 109 0.57 17.56 14.97
C ILE A 109 1.33 18.76 14.39
N LYS A 110 0.64 19.91 14.25
CA LYS A 110 1.23 21.14 13.76
C LYS A 110 2.44 21.57 14.59
N LYS A 111 2.28 21.65 15.92
CA LYS A 111 3.37 22.01 16.84
C LYS A 111 4.53 21.02 16.78
N GLY A 112 4.24 19.73 16.67
CA GLY A 112 5.26 18.68 16.56
C GLY A 112 6.13 18.87 15.32
N PHE A 113 5.52 19.09 14.15
CA PHE A 113 6.28 19.36 12.92
C PHE A 113 7.04 20.69 12.99
N GLU A 114 6.46 21.76 13.52
CA GLU A 114 7.15 23.05 13.72
C GLU A 114 8.37 22.90 14.65
N ASN A 115 8.27 22.09 15.70
CA ASN A 115 9.38 21.80 16.60
C ASN A 115 10.49 21.02 15.88
N ILE A 116 10.12 20.06 15.03
CA ILE A 116 11.07 19.30 14.21
C ILE A 116 11.80 20.23 13.24
N GLU A 117 11.08 21.11 12.54
CA GLU A 117 11.65 22.10 11.61
C GLU A 117 12.63 23.04 12.32
N LYS A 118 12.24 23.63 13.46
CA LYS A 118 13.13 24.49 14.27
C LYS A 118 14.41 23.80 14.72
N GLU A 119 14.33 22.51 15.05
CA GLU A 119 15.52 21.74 15.44
C GLU A 119 16.44 21.44 14.26
N PHE A 120 15.91 21.40 13.04
CA PHE A 120 16.72 21.28 11.83
C PHE A 120 17.35 22.61 11.40
N ASP A 121 16.62 23.72 11.52
CA ASP A 121 17.11 25.05 11.11
C ASP A 121 18.16 25.63 12.07
N SER A 122 18.12 25.25 13.35
CA SER A 122 19.02 25.78 14.38
C SER A 122 20.42 25.14 14.39
N LYS A 123 20.71 24.16 13.52
CA LYS A 123 21.98 23.43 13.50
C LYS A 123 22.61 23.48 12.11
N GLU A 124 23.49 24.48 11.91
CA GLU A 124 24.33 24.61 10.71
C GLU A 124 25.28 23.42 10.51
N ASP A 125 25.77 22.83 11.61
CA ASP A 125 26.62 21.64 11.55
C ASP A 125 25.85 20.36 11.92
N TRP A 126 25.92 19.39 11.01
CA TRP A 126 25.37 18.04 11.03
C TRP A 126 26.06 17.13 12.06
N ILE A 127 26.18 17.61 13.31
CA ILE A 127 27.10 17.06 14.31
C ILE A 127 26.69 15.63 14.71
N LYS A 128 27.53 14.71 14.26
CA LYS A 128 27.68 13.31 14.70
C LYS A 128 27.37 13.14 16.19
N ASN A 129 26.58 12.12 16.54
CA ASN A 129 26.27 11.70 17.91
C ASN A 129 25.44 12.67 18.79
N ASN A 130 24.58 13.55 18.22
CA ASN A 130 23.68 14.36 19.06
C ASN A 130 22.49 13.54 19.59
N HIS A 131 22.72 12.78 20.66
CA HIS A 131 21.68 11.95 21.30
C HIS A 131 20.49 12.76 21.82
N ALA A 132 20.69 14.03 22.22
CA ALA A 132 19.61 14.89 22.68
C ALA A 132 18.66 15.26 21.54
N PHE A 133 19.20 15.60 20.36
CA PHE A 133 18.42 15.82 19.15
C PHE A 133 17.61 14.58 18.75
N VAL A 134 18.27 13.42 18.68
CA VAL A 134 17.62 12.15 18.34
C VAL A 134 16.48 11.83 19.31
N ALA A 135 16.70 11.98 20.62
CA ALA A 135 15.66 11.75 21.62
C ALA A 135 14.49 12.72 21.48
N LYS A 136 14.76 14.00 21.17
CA LYS A 136 13.72 15.02 20.94
C LYS A 136 12.92 14.71 19.68
N LEU A 137 13.58 14.45 18.55
CA LEU A 137 12.93 14.05 17.29
C LEU A 137 12.03 12.82 17.48
N GLN A 138 12.53 11.79 18.15
CA GLN A 138 11.76 10.57 18.43
C GLN A 138 10.55 10.85 19.34
N LYS A 139 10.69 11.75 20.31
CA LYS A 139 9.57 12.17 21.16
C LYS A 139 8.50 12.88 20.34
N GLU A 140 8.87 13.89 19.54
CA GLU A 140 7.93 14.65 18.71
C GLU A 140 7.22 13.72 17.71
N LEU A 141 7.94 12.86 16.99
CA LEU A 141 7.34 11.91 16.04
C LEU A 141 6.39 10.91 16.71
N LYS A 142 6.71 10.47 17.93
CA LYS A 142 5.81 9.60 18.70
C LYS A 142 4.52 10.33 19.08
N GLU A 143 4.61 11.59 19.49
CA GLU A 143 3.45 12.42 19.82
C GLU A 143 2.61 12.71 18.57
N ILE A 144 3.23 13.02 17.44
CA ILE A 144 2.57 13.18 16.13
C ILE A 144 1.83 11.90 15.74
N ASN A 145 2.48 10.73 15.84
CA ASN A 145 1.85 9.46 15.44
C ASN A 145 0.62 9.11 16.29
N ILE A 146 0.68 9.33 17.61
CA ILE A 146 -0.49 9.13 18.48
C ILE A 146 -1.60 10.12 18.11
N ALA A 147 -1.25 11.39 17.90
CA ALA A 147 -2.22 12.42 17.54
C ALA A 147 -2.86 12.16 16.17
N SER A 148 -2.10 11.70 15.17
CA SER A 148 -2.62 11.36 13.85
C SER A 148 -3.57 10.18 13.90
N GLU A 149 -3.23 9.11 14.63
CA GLU A 149 -4.13 7.97 14.82
C GLU A 149 -5.46 8.38 15.45
N ILE A 150 -5.43 9.27 16.48
CA ILE A 150 -6.65 9.79 17.11
C ILE A 150 -7.49 10.58 16.10
N CYS A 151 -6.86 11.48 15.32
CA CYS A 151 -7.56 12.28 14.33
C CYS A 151 -8.23 11.41 13.25
N PHE A 152 -7.55 10.35 12.78
CA PHE A 152 -8.12 9.42 11.81
C PHE A 152 -9.26 8.58 12.40
N GLN A 153 -9.13 8.09 13.63
CA GLN A 153 -10.22 7.37 14.31
C GLN A 153 -11.46 8.26 14.49
N ILE A 154 -11.25 9.53 14.87
CA ILE A 154 -12.32 10.52 14.96
C ILE A 154 -12.98 10.73 13.59
N LEU A 155 -12.21 10.88 12.50
CA LEU A 155 -12.78 11.00 11.15
C LEU A 155 -13.64 9.79 10.78
N THR A 156 -13.16 8.58 11.04
CA THR A 156 -13.90 7.34 10.79
C THR A 156 -15.18 7.28 11.62
N ALA A 157 -15.14 7.72 12.88
CA ALA A 157 -16.31 7.81 13.73
C ALA A 157 -17.31 8.87 13.22
N LYS A 158 -16.84 10.04 12.76
CA LYS A 158 -17.72 11.09 12.20
C LYS A 158 -18.53 10.59 11.01
N ASP A 159 -17.93 9.76 10.15
CA ASP A 159 -18.68 9.09 9.07
C ASP A 159 -19.71 8.08 9.60
N LYS A 160 -19.32 7.22 10.56
CA LYS A 160 -20.24 6.27 11.23
C LYS A 160 -21.48 6.97 11.79
N TYR A 161 -21.33 8.18 12.33
CA TYR A 161 -22.42 9.00 12.89
C TYR A 161 -23.05 9.99 11.87
N LYS A 162 -22.70 9.91 10.58
CA LYS A 162 -23.24 10.72 9.47
C LYS A 162 -23.03 12.23 9.61
N LEU A 163 -21.91 12.66 10.18
CA LEU A 163 -21.54 14.08 10.33
C LEU A 163 -20.78 14.60 9.09
N SER A 164 -21.40 14.52 7.91
CA SER A 164 -20.74 14.71 6.61
C SER A 164 -20.15 16.10 6.36
N ASN A 165 -20.80 17.18 6.80
CA ASN A 165 -20.27 18.54 6.63
C ASN A 165 -19.01 18.80 7.47
N ASP A 166 -18.92 18.17 8.64
CA ASP A 166 -17.76 18.27 9.52
C ASP A 166 -16.60 17.38 9.02
N PHE A 167 -16.92 16.29 8.32
CA PHE A 167 -15.91 15.42 7.70
C PHE A 167 -15.01 16.17 6.71
N THR A 168 -15.58 16.91 5.75
CA THR A 168 -14.78 17.64 4.74
C THR A 168 -13.79 18.61 5.38
N HIS A 169 -14.25 19.39 6.38
CA HIS A 169 -13.41 20.37 7.07
C HIS A 169 -12.30 19.68 7.88
N SER A 170 -12.66 18.61 8.59
CA SER A 170 -11.73 17.80 9.38
C SER A 170 -10.67 17.14 8.49
N TYR A 171 -11.07 16.58 7.34
CA TYR A 171 -10.16 15.99 6.38
C TYR A 171 -9.16 17.03 5.84
N LYS A 172 -9.63 18.20 5.40
CA LYS A 172 -8.75 19.30 4.95
C LYS A 172 -7.74 19.71 6.01
N SER A 173 -8.16 19.76 7.27
CA SER A 173 -7.28 20.08 8.39
C SER A 173 -6.16 19.06 8.54
N ILE A 174 -6.47 17.75 8.49
CA ILE A 174 -5.45 16.68 8.53
C ILE A 174 -4.56 16.71 7.29
N ASP A 175 -5.15 16.92 6.12
CA ASP A 175 -4.41 17.02 4.86
C ASP A 175 -3.31 18.09 4.95
N GLU A 176 -3.66 19.27 5.45
CA GLU A 176 -2.74 20.40 5.59
C GLU A 176 -1.65 20.17 6.63
N VAL A 177 -1.98 19.68 7.83
CA VAL A 177 -1.01 19.59 8.93
C VAL A 177 -0.18 18.30 8.93
N LEU A 178 -0.68 17.22 8.33
CA LEU A 178 -0.06 15.90 8.36
C LEU A 178 0.35 15.43 6.97
N ILE A 179 -0.61 15.27 6.06
CA ILE A 179 -0.38 14.58 4.77
C ILE A 179 0.59 15.41 3.91
N LYS A 180 0.33 16.72 3.76
CA LYS A 180 1.22 17.63 3.02
C LYS A 180 2.61 17.73 3.64
N LYS A 181 2.73 17.63 4.97
CA LYS A 181 4.04 17.62 5.66
C LYS A 181 4.81 16.34 5.40
N ILE A 182 4.16 15.18 5.42
CA ILE A 182 4.79 13.90 5.04
C ILE A 182 5.19 13.92 3.55
N ILE A 183 4.35 14.47 2.66
CA ILE A 183 4.68 14.67 1.25
C ILE A 183 5.91 15.56 1.11
N ASP A 184 5.97 16.71 1.80
CA ASP A 184 7.12 17.63 1.76
C ASP A 184 8.41 16.96 2.25
N ILE A 185 8.34 16.19 3.35
CA ILE A 185 9.48 15.41 3.83
C ILE A 185 9.91 14.38 2.78
N ASN A 186 8.98 13.66 2.16
CA ASN A 186 9.28 12.62 1.19
C ASN A 186 9.71 13.18 -0.18
N LEU A 187 9.37 14.41 -0.54
CA LEU A 187 9.81 15.05 -1.79
C LEU A 187 11.19 15.71 -1.64
N ASN A 188 11.59 16.08 -0.43
CA ASN A 188 12.86 16.73 -0.16
C ASN A 188 13.91 15.71 0.32
N GLU A 189 14.88 15.39 -0.55
CA GLU A 189 15.94 14.41 -0.27
C GLU A 189 16.71 14.72 1.03
N GLU A 190 16.97 16.00 1.30
CA GLU A 190 17.69 16.45 2.49
C GLU A 190 16.86 16.22 3.76
N LYS A 191 15.56 16.56 3.75
CA LYS A 191 14.68 16.32 4.90
C LYS A 191 14.50 14.83 5.15
N PHE A 192 14.26 14.04 4.10
CA PHE A 192 14.06 12.60 4.20
C PHE A 192 15.30 11.89 4.74
N SER A 193 16.48 12.18 4.18
CA SER A 193 17.75 11.58 4.57
C SER A 193 18.18 11.96 5.99
N LYS A 194 17.71 13.10 6.51
CA LYS A 194 17.87 13.48 7.91
C LYS A 194 16.85 12.76 8.81
N ILE A 195 15.56 12.84 8.52
CA ILE A 195 14.51 12.35 9.43
C ILE A 195 14.57 10.83 9.60
N VAL A 196 14.69 10.07 8.50
CA VAL A 196 14.55 8.61 8.54
C VAL A 196 15.62 7.96 9.45
N PRO A 197 16.93 8.20 9.27
CA PRO A 197 17.95 7.51 10.04
C PRO A 197 17.94 7.88 11.53
N PHE A 198 17.61 9.13 11.88
CA PHE A 198 17.57 9.60 13.27
C PHE A 198 16.26 9.23 14.00
N SER A 199 15.15 9.12 13.28
CA SER A 199 13.87 8.73 13.87
C SER A 199 13.80 7.24 14.25
N GLY A 200 14.73 6.42 13.77
CA GLY A 200 14.64 4.97 13.90
C GLY A 200 13.49 4.44 13.05
N THR A 201 12.54 3.73 13.67
CA THR A 201 11.33 3.24 12.98
C THR A 201 10.14 4.19 13.11
N LEU A 202 10.23 5.28 13.88
CA LEU A 202 9.05 6.07 14.22
C LEU A 202 8.47 6.84 13.04
N TYR A 203 9.32 7.37 12.15
CA TYR A 203 8.83 8.02 10.94
C TYR A 203 8.23 7.01 9.96
N PHE A 204 8.82 5.81 9.88
CA PHE A 204 8.27 4.69 9.10
C PHE A 204 6.89 4.27 9.62
N ASP A 205 6.75 4.11 10.93
CA ASP A 205 5.47 3.77 11.58
C ASP A 205 4.41 4.85 11.32
N LEU A 206 4.78 6.14 11.42
CA LEU A 206 3.91 7.27 11.10
C LEU A 206 3.48 7.27 9.62
N TYR A 207 4.41 7.04 8.71
CA TYR A 207 4.18 6.99 7.28
C TYR A 207 3.19 5.88 6.92
N ILE A 208 3.42 4.65 7.40
CA ILE A 208 2.55 3.50 7.13
C ILE A 208 1.18 3.71 7.75
N SER A 209 1.12 4.18 9.00
CA SER A 209 -0.13 4.48 9.69
C SER A 209 -0.96 5.48 8.87
N THR A 210 -0.32 6.55 8.39
CA THR A 210 -0.97 7.57 7.55
C THR A 210 -1.50 6.97 6.25
N LEU A 211 -0.70 6.16 5.54
CA LEU A 211 -1.14 5.52 4.29
C LEU A 211 -2.33 4.57 4.51
N LYS A 212 -2.31 3.76 5.57
CA LYS A 212 -3.40 2.84 5.92
C LYS A 212 -4.68 3.62 6.23
N CYS A 213 -4.57 4.65 7.07
CA CYS A 213 -5.72 5.50 7.39
C CYS A 213 -6.25 6.24 6.16
N MET A 214 -5.39 6.73 5.26
CA MET A 214 -5.85 7.33 3.99
C MET A 214 -6.63 6.33 3.13
N ASN A 215 -6.22 5.07 3.10
CA ASN A 215 -6.91 4.02 2.35
C ASN A 215 -8.27 3.70 2.99
N ASP A 216 -8.34 3.63 4.31
CA ASP A 216 -9.60 3.46 5.05
C ASP A 216 -10.55 4.63 4.79
N LEU A 217 -10.03 5.87 4.83
CA LEU A 217 -10.79 7.07 4.49
C LEU A 217 -11.28 7.04 3.05
N LEU A 218 -10.49 6.56 2.09
CA LEU A 218 -10.93 6.40 0.71
C LEU A 218 -12.17 5.50 0.64
N GLY A 219 -12.12 4.33 1.28
CA GLY A 219 -13.26 3.41 1.34
C GLY A 219 -14.51 4.01 2.01
N ILE A 220 -14.31 4.87 3.02
CA ILE A 220 -15.37 5.63 3.67
C ILE A 220 -15.97 6.68 2.72
N THR A 221 -15.12 7.48 2.06
CA THR A 221 -15.58 8.54 1.16
C THR A 221 -16.36 8.01 -0.04
N PHE A 222 -16.15 6.77 -0.47
CA PHE A 222 -17.01 6.13 -1.49
C PHE A 222 -18.44 5.87 -1.03
N LYS A 223 -18.70 5.73 0.28
CA LYS A 223 -20.04 5.43 0.81
C LYS A 223 -20.92 6.66 1.00
N GLY A 224 -20.33 7.84 1.16
CA GLY A 224 -21.09 9.08 1.43
C GLY A 224 -20.30 10.38 1.33
N GLY A 225 -19.06 10.33 0.84
CA GLY A 225 -18.18 11.49 0.68
C GLY A 225 -18.37 12.21 -0.65
N LYS A 226 -17.69 13.35 -0.78
CA LYS A 226 -17.72 14.16 -2.01
C LYS A 226 -16.61 13.75 -2.95
N ASP A 227 -16.84 13.84 -4.26
CA ASP A 227 -15.81 13.54 -5.27
C ASP A 227 -14.53 14.36 -5.12
N THR A 228 -14.63 15.57 -4.58
CA THR A 228 -13.48 16.42 -4.25
C THR A 228 -12.54 15.78 -3.22
N GLU A 229 -13.10 15.05 -2.25
CA GLU A 229 -12.32 14.38 -1.20
C GLU A 229 -11.61 13.15 -1.78
N ILE A 230 -12.33 12.35 -2.56
CA ILE A 230 -11.76 11.19 -3.24
C ILE A 230 -10.60 11.62 -4.14
N ASN A 231 -10.77 12.69 -4.92
CA ASN A 231 -9.70 13.24 -5.75
C ASN A 231 -8.49 13.69 -4.92
N SER A 232 -8.71 14.39 -3.81
CA SER A 232 -7.64 14.82 -2.91
C SER A 232 -6.87 13.63 -2.33
N ILE A 233 -7.57 12.58 -1.88
CA ILE A 233 -6.94 11.37 -1.33
C ILE A 233 -6.09 10.68 -2.40
N ILE A 234 -6.63 10.51 -3.62
CA ILE A 234 -5.92 9.88 -4.74
C ILE A 234 -4.68 10.68 -5.14
N ASP A 235 -4.80 12.00 -5.26
CA ASP A 235 -3.68 12.87 -5.59
C ASP A 235 -2.58 12.82 -4.53
N ASN A 236 -2.98 12.72 -3.25
CA ASN A 236 -2.04 12.56 -2.15
C ASN A 236 -1.32 11.21 -2.18
N PHE A 237 -2.01 10.11 -2.51
CA PHE A 237 -1.35 8.81 -2.71
C PHE A 237 -0.30 8.87 -3.82
N GLY A 238 -0.60 9.55 -4.93
CA GLY A 238 0.38 9.76 -5.99
C GLY A 238 1.58 10.58 -5.53
N LYS A 239 1.39 11.57 -4.65
CA LYS A 239 2.45 12.49 -4.20
C LYS A 239 3.34 11.92 -3.10
N ILE A 240 2.77 11.17 -2.16
CA ILE A 240 3.38 10.78 -0.88
C ILE A 240 4.45 9.67 -0.99
N GLN A 241 4.65 9.09 -2.18
CA GLN A 241 5.65 8.04 -2.42
C GLN A 241 7.03 8.40 -1.82
N PRO A 242 7.80 7.40 -1.31
CA PRO A 242 9.13 7.67 -0.79
C PRO A 242 10.08 8.13 -1.90
N LEU A 243 11.02 9.05 -1.62
CA LEU A 243 12.09 9.41 -2.57
C LEU A 243 13.15 8.32 -2.69
N SER A 244 13.90 8.34 -3.79
CA SER A 244 15.14 7.57 -3.90
C SER A 244 16.15 8.00 -2.85
N PHE A 245 16.76 7.03 -2.17
CA PHE A 245 17.71 7.29 -1.09
C PHE A 245 19.17 7.13 -1.58
N VAL A 246 20.00 8.13 -1.29
CA VAL A 246 21.46 8.05 -1.46
C VAL A 246 22.12 7.66 -0.14
N LEU A 247 22.77 6.50 -0.15
CA LEU A 247 23.47 5.93 1.01
C LEU A 247 24.71 6.76 1.37
N HIS A 248 24.61 7.67 2.34
CA HIS A 248 25.80 8.27 2.96
C HIS A 248 26.36 7.37 4.06
N LYS A 249 27.70 7.20 4.11
CA LYS A 249 28.38 6.34 5.09
C LYS A 249 28.07 6.73 6.54
N ASP A 250 27.89 8.02 6.81
CA ASP A 250 27.58 8.53 8.15
C ASP A 250 26.19 8.10 8.64
N LEU A 251 25.20 7.99 7.74
CA LEU A 251 23.83 7.57 8.11
C LEU A 251 23.77 6.10 8.56
N LYS A 252 24.60 5.23 7.96
CA LYS A 252 24.74 3.83 8.37
C LYS A 252 25.25 3.69 9.80
N ARG A 253 26.17 4.57 10.21
CA ARG A 253 26.74 4.57 11.57
C ARG A 253 25.65 4.88 12.59
N GLU A 254 24.86 5.93 12.36
CA GLU A 254 23.80 6.36 13.27
C GLU A 254 22.70 5.28 13.41
N TRP A 255 22.31 4.64 12.31
CA TRP A 255 21.40 3.50 12.34
C TRP A 255 21.91 2.35 13.22
N LYS A 256 23.21 2.01 13.10
CA LYS A 256 23.84 0.97 13.92
C LYS A 256 23.79 1.31 15.41
N VAL A 257 23.99 2.57 15.78
CA VAL A 257 23.87 3.05 17.16
C VAL A 257 22.43 2.92 17.68
N TYR A 258 21.42 3.27 16.88
CA TYR A 258 20.01 3.06 17.24
C TYR A 258 19.70 1.58 17.48
N ARG A 259 20.12 0.70 16.58
CA ARG A 259 19.87 -0.76 16.67
C ARG A 259 20.50 -1.38 17.92
N GLN A 260 21.68 -0.92 18.33
CA GLN A 260 22.31 -1.40 19.57
C GLN A 260 21.49 -1.05 20.82
N LYS A 261 20.83 0.12 20.83
CA LYS A 261 19.98 0.56 21.96
C LYS A 261 18.63 -0.15 22.00
N LYS A 262 18.05 -0.53 20.84
CA LYS A 262 16.78 -1.26 20.76
C LYS A 262 17.00 -2.65 20.16
N ARG A 263 17.08 -3.68 21.01
CA ARG A 263 17.29 -5.10 20.65
C ARG A 263 16.19 -5.74 19.74
N TYR A 264 15.20 -4.99 19.25
CA TYR A 264 13.99 -5.52 18.62
C TYR A 264 13.57 -4.81 17.31
N SER A 265 14.52 -4.37 16.47
CA SER A 265 14.17 -3.94 15.10
C SER A 265 14.26 -5.11 14.13
N ASN A 266 13.18 -5.37 13.38
CA ASN A 266 13.14 -6.37 12.31
C ASN A 266 14.05 -5.99 11.12
N HIS A 267 14.43 -4.72 11.01
CA HIS A 267 15.28 -4.21 9.93
C HIS A 267 16.76 -4.47 10.25
N LYS A 268 17.44 -5.18 9.34
CA LYS A 268 18.86 -5.58 9.52
C LYS A 268 19.79 -4.37 9.39
N ASP A 269 19.48 -3.48 8.45
CA ASP A 269 20.24 -2.29 8.11
C ASP A 269 19.30 -1.18 7.61
N LEU A 270 19.87 -0.01 7.36
CA LEU A 270 19.12 1.16 6.93
C LEU A 270 18.53 0.95 5.52
N GLU A 271 19.25 0.25 4.64
CA GLU A 271 18.76 -0.20 3.34
C GLU A 271 17.46 -1.01 3.44
N SER A 272 17.39 -1.97 4.36
CA SER A 272 16.18 -2.78 4.57
C SER A 272 15.00 -1.93 5.03
N LEU A 273 15.22 -0.95 5.92
CA LEU A 273 14.16 -0.01 6.30
C LEU A 273 13.66 0.78 5.08
N PHE A 274 14.57 1.35 4.28
CA PHE A 274 14.19 2.11 3.08
C PHE A 274 13.48 1.25 2.04
N LYS A 275 13.86 -0.01 1.90
CA LYS A 275 13.15 -0.95 1.04
C LYS A 275 11.72 -1.17 1.54
N ASP A 276 11.54 -1.34 2.85
CA ASP A 276 10.22 -1.58 3.44
C ASP A 276 9.27 -0.37 3.25
N PHE A 277 9.78 0.87 3.19
CA PHE A 277 8.96 2.05 2.83
C PHE A 277 8.30 1.87 1.45
N TYR A 278 9.04 1.32 0.48
CA TYR A 278 8.52 1.07 -0.86
C TYR A 278 7.60 -0.13 -0.91
N ASP A 279 7.97 -1.22 -0.22
CA ASP A 279 7.17 -2.43 -0.19
C ASP A 279 5.78 -2.13 0.41
N GLU A 280 5.72 -1.41 1.53
CA GLU A 280 4.46 -1.00 2.17
C GLU A 280 3.67 0.01 1.34
N TYR A 281 4.35 0.98 0.70
CA TYR A 281 3.71 1.89 -0.24
C TYR A 281 3.01 1.14 -1.38
N TYR A 282 3.71 0.21 -2.04
CA TYR A 282 3.14 -0.56 -3.14
C TYR A 282 2.03 -1.51 -2.68
N CYS A 283 2.14 -2.09 -1.49
CA CYS A 283 1.06 -2.86 -0.87
C CYS A 283 -0.22 -2.02 -0.70
N ILE A 284 -0.10 -0.80 -0.19
CA ILE A 284 -1.25 0.08 0.03
C ILE A 284 -1.80 0.61 -1.29
N ILE A 285 -0.94 0.98 -2.25
CA ILE A 285 -1.38 1.35 -3.60
C ILE A 285 -2.15 0.20 -4.28
N CYS A 286 -1.72 -1.04 -4.10
CA CYS A 286 -2.48 -2.20 -4.59
C CYS A 286 -3.88 -2.25 -4.00
N GLN A 287 -4.04 -1.97 -2.70
CA GLN A 287 -5.34 -1.93 -2.02
C GLN A 287 -6.19 -0.77 -2.55
N VAL A 288 -5.63 0.43 -2.65
CA VAL A 288 -6.28 1.63 -3.20
C VAL A 288 -6.85 1.34 -4.59
N ILE A 289 -6.04 0.78 -5.50
CA ILE A 289 -6.49 0.44 -6.85
C ILE A 289 -7.65 -0.56 -6.81
N LEU A 290 -7.55 -1.61 -5.99
CA LEU A 290 -8.64 -2.59 -5.85
C LEU A 290 -9.92 -1.95 -5.29
N THR A 291 -9.81 -1.05 -4.32
CA THR A 291 -10.95 -0.29 -3.77
C THR A 291 -11.61 0.56 -4.86
N LEU A 292 -10.83 1.21 -5.74
CA LEU A 292 -11.39 1.96 -6.86
C LEU A 292 -12.19 1.06 -7.81
N TYR A 293 -11.67 -0.12 -8.17
CA TYR A 293 -12.41 -1.06 -9.03
C TYR A 293 -13.65 -1.63 -8.35
N GLN A 294 -13.60 -1.94 -7.06
CA GLN A 294 -14.77 -2.40 -6.30
C GLN A 294 -15.89 -1.37 -6.31
N ASN A 295 -15.56 -0.08 -6.38
CA ASN A 295 -16.51 1.02 -6.45
C ASN A 295 -16.77 1.50 -7.91
N ASN A 296 -16.35 0.73 -8.93
CA ASN A 296 -16.50 1.07 -10.35
C ASN A 296 -15.89 2.41 -10.78
N ASP A 297 -14.90 2.90 -10.05
CA ASP A 297 -14.29 4.20 -10.26
C ASP A 297 -13.25 4.17 -11.41
N ASN A 298 -13.17 5.26 -12.18
CA ASN A 298 -12.28 5.36 -13.37
C ASN A 298 -10.97 6.12 -13.09
N ARG A 299 -10.75 6.60 -11.87
CA ARG A 299 -9.57 7.38 -11.46
C ARG A 299 -8.30 6.55 -11.29
N THR A 300 -8.39 5.22 -11.46
CA THR A 300 -7.25 4.28 -11.46
C THR A 300 -6.19 4.65 -12.50
N SER A 301 -6.63 5.15 -13.67
CA SER A 301 -5.77 5.65 -14.74
C SER A 301 -4.79 6.73 -14.28
N ARG A 302 -5.23 7.66 -13.41
CA ARG A 302 -4.38 8.72 -12.85
C ARG A 302 -3.29 8.14 -11.96
N ILE A 303 -3.62 7.14 -11.14
CA ILE A 303 -2.66 6.45 -10.29
C ILE A 303 -1.61 5.75 -11.17
N PHE A 304 -2.03 4.96 -12.16
CA PHE A 304 -1.10 4.29 -13.06
C PHE A 304 -0.15 5.26 -13.78
N GLN A 305 -0.68 6.35 -14.34
CA GLN A 305 0.14 7.38 -14.99
C GLN A 305 1.17 7.98 -14.04
N SER A 306 0.76 8.31 -12.81
CA SER A 306 1.68 8.87 -11.80
C SER A 306 2.81 7.88 -11.43
N LEU A 307 2.50 6.58 -11.34
CA LEU A 307 3.47 5.55 -11.01
C LEU A 307 4.45 5.28 -12.16
N ILE A 308 3.95 5.23 -13.40
CA ILE A 308 4.80 5.04 -14.60
C ILE A 308 5.83 6.15 -14.72
N LEU A 309 5.38 7.41 -14.62
CA LEU A 309 6.27 8.58 -14.71
C LEU A 309 7.41 8.48 -13.69
N ARG A 310 7.10 8.11 -12.45
CA ARG A 310 8.09 8.04 -11.38
C ARG A 310 9.00 6.81 -11.45
N GLU A 311 8.51 5.69 -11.97
CA GLU A 311 9.37 4.52 -12.23
C GLU A 311 10.46 4.86 -13.26
N SER A 312 10.13 5.70 -14.25
CA SER A 312 11.11 6.16 -15.25
C SER A 312 12.23 7.03 -14.66
N GLU A 313 11.94 7.74 -13.56
CA GLU A 313 12.88 8.65 -12.88
C GLU A 313 13.81 7.93 -11.90
N ARG A 314 13.47 6.70 -11.48
CA ARG A 314 14.24 5.97 -10.45
C ARG A 314 15.59 5.47 -10.95
N GLN A 315 16.65 5.95 -10.27
CA GLN A 315 18.00 5.42 -10.44
C GLN A 315 18.27 4.29 -9.43
N ASN A 316 18.14 3.04 -9.89
CA ASN A 316 18.88 1.85 -9.45
C ASN A 316 18.55 1.10 -8.14
N THR A 317 17.73 1.58 -7.20
CA THR A 317 17.60 0.85 -5.92
C THR A 317 16.61 -0.31 -5.91
N ASN A 318 15.50 -0.24 -6.66
CA ASN A 318 14.42 -1.24 -6.59
C ASN A 318 13.94 -1.68 -7.99
N LYS A 319 14.73 -2.53 -8.65
CA LYS A 319 14.37 -3.05 -9.98
C LYS A 319 13.13 -3.96 -9.88
N ASN A 320 12.12 -3.69 -10.70
CA ASN A 320 10.90 -4.48 -10.88
C ASN A 320 9.82 -4.33 -9.80
N ASP A 321 9.91 -3.46 -8.80
CA ASP A 321 8.84 -3.33 -7.79
C ASP A 321 7.51 -2.88 -8.41
N PHE A 322 7.55 -1.88 -9.29
CA PHE A 322 6.37 -1.46 -10.04
C PHE A 322 5.83 -2.62 -10.89
N LEU A 323 6.70 -3.35 -11.58
CA LEU A 323 6.30 -4.53 -12.36
C LEU A 323 5.67 -5.62 -11.47
N THR A 324 6.16 -5.83 -10.24
CA THR A 324 5.56 -6.73 -9.26
C THR A 324 4.17 -6.27 -8.85
N LEU A 325 3.97 -4.97 -8.58
CA LEU A 325 2.64 -4.40 -8.30
C LEU A 325 1.66 -4.69 -9.44
N ILE A 326 2.04 -4.31 -10.67
CA ILE A 326 1.18 -4.50 -11.85
C ILE A 326 0.90 -5.99 -12.09
N THR A 327 1.87 -6.86 -11.86
CA THR A 327 1.68 -8.32 -11.95
C THR A 327 0.74 -8.85 -10.86
N SER A 328 0.79 -8.33 -9.63
CA SER A 328 -0.18 -8.70 -8.58
C SER A 328 -1.61 -8.34 -8.99
N LEU A 329 -1.80 -7.12 -9.50
CA LEU A 329 -3.11 -6.65 -9.98
C LEU A 329 -3.58 -7.47 -11.18
N PHE A 330 -2.68 -7.83 -12.08
CA PHE A 330 -2.95 -8.70 -13.23
C PHE A 330 -3.47 -10.07 -12.78
N ILE A 331 -2.77 -10.73 -11.85
CA ILE A 331 -3.16 -12.03 -11.32
C ILE A 331 -4.51 -11.96 -10.61
N LYS A 332 -4.74 -10.92 -9.80
CA LYS A 332 -6.05 -10.71 -9.15
C LYS A 332 -7.16 -10.51 -10.17
N ALA A 333 -6.92 -9.75 -11.23
CA ALA A 333 -7.88 -9.54 -12.31
C ALA A 333 -8.26 -10.86 -12.99
N LEU A 334 -7.27 -11.74 -13.23
CA LEU A 334 -7.50 -13.07 -13.79
C LEU A 334 -8.36 -13.92 -12.87
N HIS A 335 -8.02 -14.01 -11.57
CA HIS A 335 -8.78 -14.83 -10.63
C HIS A 335 -10.20 -14.33 -10.41
N GLN A 336 -10.44 -13.02 -10.48
CA GLN A 336 -11.75 -12.41 -10.30
C GLN A 336 -12.56 -12.32 -11.60
N ASN A 337 -12.01 -12.75 -12.74
CA ASN A 337 -12.58 -12.54 -14.07
C ASN A 337 -12.95 -11.06 -14.34
N ASN A 338 -12.16 -10.13 -13.81
CA ASN A 338 -12.40 -8.69 -13.93
C ASN A 338 -11.72 -8.13 -15.20
N ILE A 339 -12.46 -8.12 -16.31
CA ILE A 339 -11.95 -7.71 -17.63
C ILE A 339 -11.54 -6.22 -17.65
N LYS A 340 -12.23 -5.35 -16.89
CA LYS A 340 -11.91 -3.92 -16.82
C LYS A 340 -10.53 -3.71 -16.19
N LEU A 341 -10.31 -4.29 -15.00
CA LEU A 341 -9.01 -4.24 -14.34
C LEU A 341 -7.93 -4.91 -15.20
N LEU A 342 -8.22 -6.06 -15.81
CA LEU A 342 -7.30 -6.75 -16.70
C LEU A 342 -6.89 -5.87 -17.88
N THR A 343 -7.83 -5.11 -18.45
CA THR A 343 -7.59 -4.19 -19.56
C THR A 343 -6.65 -3.06 -19.15
N ASP A 344 -6.94 -2.39 -18.04
CA ASP A 344 -6.15 -1.25 -17.58
C ASP A 344 -4.73 -1.66 -17.15
N VAL A 345 -4.60 -2.81 -16.49
CA VAL A 345 -3.31 -3.39 -16.11
C VAL A 345 -2.51 -3.82 -17.34
N THR A 346 -3.16 -4.41 -18.34
CA THR A 346 -2.49 -4.78 -19.60
C THR A 346 -2.03 -3.54 -20.36
N ASN A 347 -2.84 -2.49 -20.42
CA ASN A 347 -2.43 -1.22 -21.01
C ASN A 347 -1.26 -0.61 -20.24
N THR A 348 -1.27 -0.67 -18.91
CA THR A 348 -0.16 -0.22 -18.06
C THR A 348 1.15 -0.97 -18.36
N PHE A 349 1.09 -2.30 -18.60
CA PHE A 349 2.26 -3.05 -19.07
C PHE A 349 2.77 -2.54 -20.41
N LEU A 350 1.88 -2.27 -21.36
CA LEU A 350 2.24 -1.79 -22.70
C LEU A 350 2.81 -0.36 -22.66
N ASP A 351 2.24 0.51 -21.83
CA ASP A 351 2.73 1.87 -21.62
C ASP A 351 4.14 1.86 -21.01
N LEU A 352 4.37 0.99 -20.03
CA LEU A 352 5.70 0.77 -19.45
C LEU A 352 6.71 0.33 -20.53
N LEU A 353 6.32 -0.57 -21.44
CA LEU A 353 7.18 -0.97 -22.55
C LEU A 353 7.49 0.18 -23.50
N ASN A 354 6.51 1.02 -23.80
CA ASN A 354 6.67 2.14 -24.73
C ASN A 354 7.60 3.23 -24.16
N GLU A 355 7.52 3.52 -22.85
CA GLU A 355 8.44 4.44 -22.17
C GLU A 355 9.89 3.98 -22.26
N PHE A 356 10.15 2.66 -22.17
CA PHE A 356 11.50 2.13 -22.36
C PHE A 356 11.97 2.08 -23.83
N LYS A 357 11.04 2.08 -24.81
CA LYS A 357 11.37 2.13 -26.25
C LYS A 357 11.78 3.53 -26.72
N SER A 358 11.21 4.58 -26.15
CA SER A 358 11.42 5.95 -26.60
C SER A 358 12.31 6.71 -25.62
N PRO A 359 13.65 6.71 -25.77
CA PRO A 359 14.46 7.67 -25.03
C PRO A 359 14.07 9.07 -25.50
N LYS A 360 13.38 9.85 -24.65
CA LYS A 360 13.09 11.26 -24.91
C LYS A 360 14.40 11.94 -25.35
N ASN A 361 14.40 12.49 -26.57
CA ASN A 361 15.54 13.18 -27.15
C ASN A 361 16.05 14.24 -26.15
N PRO A 362 17.32 14.21 -25.71
CA PRO A 362 17.88 15.33 -24.99
C PRO A 362 18.08 16.46 -26.01
N THR A 363 17.15 17.40 -26.03
CA THR A 363 17.29 18.67 -26.72
C THR A 363 18.56 19.37 -26.23
N SER A 364 19.40 19.77 -27.20
CA SER A 364 20.56 20.67 -27.10
C SER A 364 21.58 20.40 -25.99
N MET A 365 22.71 19.76 -26.32
CA MET A 365 24.06 20.23 -25.91
C MET A 365 25.20 19.37 -26.52
N SER A 366 26.34 20.03 -26.67
CA SER A 366 27.52 19.80 -27.54
C SER A 366 28.15 18.38 -27.64
N ILE A 367 29.04 18.28 -28.63
CA ILE A 367 29.56 17.09 -29.34
C ILE A 367 30.53 16.21 -28.50
N ILE A 368 30.79 16.49 -27.22
CA ILE A 368 31.78 15.75 -26.40
C ILE A 368 31.17 14.52 -25.67
N GLY A 369 30.08 13.94 -26.19
CA GLY A 369 29.25 12.95 -25.47
C GLY A 369 29.18 11.52 -26.04
N ASN A 370 29.84 11.19 -27.16
CA ASN A 370 29.46 10.00 -27.94
C ASN A 370 29.69 8.65 -27.24
N ARG A 371 30.72 8.50 -26.39
CA ARG A 371 30.93 7.26 -25.60
C ARG A 371 29.98 7.10 -24.42
N ILE A 372 29.56 8.20 -23.80
CA ILE A 372 28.58 8.19 -22.70
C ILE A 372 27.17 7.94 -23.26
N LYS A 373 26.87 8.48 -24.44
CA LYS A 373 25.62 8.26 -25.18
C LYS A 373 25.43 6.80 -25.58
N MET A 374 26.45 6.12 -26.13
CA MET A 374 26.35 4.68 -26.45
C MET A 374 26.14 3.81 -25.22
N LYS A 375 26.89 4.02 -24.13
CA LYS A 375 26.69 3.24 -22.88
C LYS A 375 25.30 3.44 -22.26
N ARG A 376 24.71 4.63 -22.37
CA ARG A 376 23.33 4.89 -21.91
C ARG A 376 22.31 4.21 -22.83
N PHE A 377 22.53 4.25 -24.14
CA PHE A 377 21.68 3.59 -25.13
C PHE A 377 21.69 2.06 -24.98
N GLU A 378 22.87 1.44 -24.85
CA GLU A 378 23.02 -0.01 -24.59
C GLU A 378 22.35 -0.44 -23.27
N ARG A 379 22.49 0.36 -22.21
CA ARG A 379 21.82 0.10 -20.92
C ARG A 379 20.31 0.18 -21.04
N ASN A 380 19.78 1.15 -21.79
CA ASN A 380 18.34 1.30 -22.00
C ASN A 380 17.78 0.17 -22.87
N LEU A 381 18.48 -0.23 -23.92
CA LEU A 381 18.14 -1.40 -24.72
C LEU A 381 18.10 -2.67 -23.87
N LYS A 382 19.15 -2.93 -23.07
CA LYS A 382 19.18 -4.10 -22.18
C LYS A 382 18.04 -4.10 -21.15
N LYS A 383 17.70 -2.94 -20.59
CA LYS A 383 16.53 -2.79 -19.70
C LYS A 383 15.22 -3.03 -20.44
N HIS A 384 15.10 -2.54 -21.67
CA HIS A 384 13.90 -2.75 -22.48
C HIS A 384 13.66 -4.22 -22.76
N TYR A 385 14.69 -4.96 -23.20
CA TYR A 385 14.59 -6.40 -23.44
C TYR A 385 14.23 -7.17 -22.16
N ASP A 386 14.85 -6.86 -21.02
CA ASP A 386 14.54 -7.49 -19.72
C ASP A 386 13.08 -7.26 -19.29
N VAL A 387 12.55 -6.04 -19.45
CA VAL A 387 11.16 -5.72 -19.12
C VAL A 387 10.19 -6.36 -20.12
N GLN A 388 10.53 -6.38 -21.42
CA GLN A 388 9.73 -7.03 -22.46
C GLN A 388 9.61 -8.53 -22.24
N GLU A 389 10.71 -9.20 -21.91
CA GLU A 389 10.72 -10.64 -21.61
C GLU A 389 9.81 -10.96 -20.42
N LYS A 390 9.92 -10.21 -19.32
CA LYS A 390 9.08 -10.42 -18.13
C LYS A 390 7.60 -10.18 -18.41
N ILE A 391 7.26 -9.09 -19.08
CA ILE A 391 5.86 -8.76 -19.39
C ILE A 391 5.26 -9.79 -20.35
N SER A 392 5.97 -10.17 -21.41
CA SER A 392 5.50 -11.21 -22.34
C SER A 392 5.30 -12.55 -21.63
N ARG A 393 6.20 -12.91 -20.70
CA ARG A 393 6.07 -14.12 -19.87
C ARG A 393 4.85 -14.07 -18.97
N VAL A 394 4.62 -12.95 -18.27
CA VAL A 394 3.43 -12.74 -17.43
C VAL A 394 2.15 -12.81 -18.26
N MET A 395 2.11 -12.17 -19.42
CA MET A 395 0.93 -12.19 -20.29
C MET A 395 0.64 -13.59 -20.82
N PHE A 396 1.64 -14.32 -21.31
CA PHE A 396 1.45 -15.67 -21.83
C PHE A 396 0.99 -16.64 -20.74
N LEU A 397 1.66 -16.65 -19.58
CA LEU A 397 1.22 -17.46 -18.44
C LEU A 397 -0.17 -17.04 -17.93
N GLY A 398 -0.52 -15.76 -18.07
CA GLY A 398 -1.87 -15.25 -17.84
C GLY A 398 -2.92 -15.81 -18.79
N ILE A 399 -2.59 -15.99 -20.08
CA ILE A 399 -3.44 -16.68 -21.06
C ILE A 399 -3.67 -18.12 -20.61
N VAL A 400 -2.59 -18.86 -20.29
CA VAL A 400 -2.68 -20.24 -19.81
C VAL A 400 -3.56 -20.32 -18.57
N LYS A 401 -3.36 -19.41 -17.61
CA LYS A 401 -4.13 -19.37 -16.37
C LYS A 401 -5.60 -19.03 -16.59
N SER A 402 -5.90 -18.12 -17.51
CA SER A 402 -7.27 -17.77 -17.88
C SER A 402 -8.01 -18.96 -18.48
N ILE A 403 -7.34 -19.75 -19.32
CA ILE A 403 -7.89 -20.99 -19.89
C ILE A 403 -8.14 -22.03 -18.79
N GLU A 404 -7.18 -22.19 -17.88
CA GLU A 404 -7.31 -23.11 -16.74
C GLU A 404 -8.50 -22.78 -15.84
N LEU A 405 -8.75 -21.49 -15.60
CA LEU A 405 -9.89 -21.01 -14.81
C LEU A 405 -11.21 -21.00 -15.59
N GLY A 406 -11.21 -21.28 -16.90
CA GLY A 406 -12.40 -21.18 -17.75
C GLY A 406 -12.84 -19.75 -18.08
N HIS A 407 -11.96 -18.76 -17.86
CA HIS A 407 -12.23 -17.33 -18.12
C HIS A 407 -11.95 -16.96 -19.58
N TYR A 408 -12.79 -17.44 -20.50
CA TYR A 408 -12.58 -17.33 -21.96
C TYR A 408 -12.44 -15.88 -22.47
N GLN A 409 -13.23 -14.95 -21.93
CA GLN A 409 -13.17 -13.54 -22.32
C GLN A 409 -11.81 -12.91 -21.96
N CYS A 410 -11.30 -13.20 -20.74
CA CYS A 410 -9.96 -12.78 -20.32
C CYS A 410 -8.88 -13.38 -21.22
N ALA A 411 -8.97 -14.69 -21.50
CA ALA A 411 -8.01 -15.39 -22.36
C ALA A 411 -7.97 -14.78 -23.77
N GLY A 412 -9.14 -14.57 -24.39
CA GLY A 412 -9.23 -14.01 -25.72
C GLY A 412 -8.77 -12.54 -25.80
N PHE A 413 -9.08 -11.73 -24.79
CA PHE A 413 -8.53 -10.38 -24.66
C PHE A 413 -6.99 -10.39 -24.61
N LEU A 414 -6.41 -11.25 -23.77
CA LEU A 414 -4.95 -11.35 -23.63
C LEU A 414 -4.29 -11.88 -24.91
N ILE A 415 -4.85 -12.90 -25.55
CA ILE A 415 -4.34 -13.46 -26.82
C ILE A 415 -4.26 -12.37 -27.90
N LYS A 416 -5.31 -11.54 -28.05
CA LYS A 416 -5.30 -10.43 -29.00
C LYS A 416 -4.19 -9.43 -28.69
N ASN A 417 -4.08 -8.99 -27.44
CA ASN A 417 -3.08 -8.00 -27.05
C ASN A 417 -1.66 -8.56 -27.13
N PHE A 418 -1.46 -9.83 -26.80
CA PHE A 418 -0.18 -10.50 -26.88
C PHE A 418 0.31 -10.56 -28.34
N VAL A 419 -0.51 -11.08 -29.25
CA VAL A 419 -0.17 -11.15 -30.68
C VAL A 419 -0.05 -9.77 -31.32
N LYS A 420 -0.87 -8.80 -30.91
CA LYS A 420 -0.84 -7.45 -31.48
C LYS A 420 0.41 -6.66 -31.09
N ASN A 421 0.98 -6.87 -29.91
CA ASN A 421 2.00 -5.97 -29.36
C ASN A 421 3.42 -6.54 -29.37
N PHE A 422 3.62 -7.86 -29.29
CA PHE A 422 4.95 -8.49 -29.25
C PHE A 422 5.43 -8.96 -30.63
N ASN A 423 6.74 -9.07 -30.83
CA ASN A 423 7.32 -9.67 -32.04
C ASN A 423 7.02 -11.18 -32.06
N TYR A 424 6.77 -11.74 -33.24
CA TYR A 424 6.42 -13.17 -33.35
C TYR A 424 7.58 -14.10 -33.02
N ASN A 425 8.81 -13.73 -33.37
CA ASN A 425 10.01 -14.47 -32.97
C ASN A 425 10.14 -14.53 -31.44
N ASP A 426 9.92 -13.39 -30.77
CA ASP A 426 9.99 -13.31 -29.30
C ASP A 426 8.89 -14.15 -28.65
N ILE A 427 7.66 -14.12 -29.21
CA ILE A 427 6.54 -14.96 -28.78
C ILE A 427 6.93 -16.44 -28.89
N THR A 428 7.41 -16.87 -30.06
CA THR A 428 7.75 -18.26 -30.34
C THR A 428 8.86 -18.74 -29.40
N TYR A 429 9.96 -17.98 -29.30
CA TYR A 429 11.06 -18.28 -28.39
C TYR A 429 10.59 -18.44 -26.94
N LEU A 430 9.76 -17.50 -26.45
CA LEU A 430 9.25 -17.53 -25.09
C LEU A 430 8.38 -18.76 -24.80
N ILE A 431 7.50 -19.12 -25.74
CA ILE A 431 6.62 -20.28 -25.58
C ILE A 431 7.45 -21.57 -25.60
N GLU A 432 8.42 -21.69 -26.51
CA GLU A 432 9.33 -22.84 -26.56
C GLU A 432 10.19 -22.98 -25.30
N GLU A 433 10.75 -21.87 -24.79
CA GLU A 433 11.53 -21.83 -23.55
C GLU A 433 10.66 -22.26 -22.35
N THR A 434 9.42 -21.77 -22.29
CA THR A 434 8.50 -22.13 -21.20
C THR A 434 8.07 -23.59 -21.31
N TYR A 435 7.89 -24.11 -22.54
CA TYR A 435 7.55 -25.52 -22.78
C TYR A 435 8.66 -26.48 -22.36
N ARG A 436 9.94 -26.12 -22.58
CA ARG A 436 11.08 -26.91 -22.09
C ARG A 436 11.08 -27.10 -20.57
N ASN A 437 10.44 -26.17 -19.85
CA ASN A 437 10.28 -26.20 -18.41
C ASN A 437 8.81 -26.42 -17.99
N ILE A 438 8.00 -27.12 -18.79
CA ILE A 438 6.56 -27.29 -18.53
C ILE A 438 6.23 -28.03 -17.23
N GLU A 439 7.17 -28.77 -16.67
CA GLU A 439 7.00 -29.39 -15.34
C GLU A 439 7.02 -28.36 -14.20
N ASN A 440 7.57 -27.17 -14.45
CA ASN A 440 7.62 -26.09 -13.47
C ASN A 440 6.25 -25.41 -13.34
N LYS A 441 5.49 -25.79 -12.31
CA LYS A 441 4.18 -25.24 -11.96
C LYS A 441 4.24 -23.86 -11.29
N HIS A 442 5.43 -23.38 -10.97
CA HIS A 442 5.69 -22.11 -10.30
C HIS A 442 6.77 -21.33 -11.07
N PRO A 443 6.46 -20.88 -12.29
CA PRO A 443 7.42 -20.18 -13.13
C PRO A 443 7.95 -18.93 -12.43
N ASN A 444 9.27 -18.75 -12.47
CA ASN A 444 9.90 -17.54 -11.94
C ASN A 444 9.71 -16.39 -12.93
N LEU A 445 9.04 -15.34 -12.48
CA LEU A 445 8.72 -14.15 -13.26
C LEU A 445 9.81 -13.07 -13.20
N GLY A 446 10.92 -13.31 -12.48
CA GLY A 446 12.02 -12.35 -12.37
C GLY A 446 11.64 -11.05 -11.63
N LEU A 447 10.65 -11.15 -10.73
CA LEU A 447 10.08 -10.04 -9.95
C LEU A 447 10.84 -9.78 -8.64
N SER A 448 10.51 -8.68 -7.97
CA SER A 448 11.05 -8.34 -6.65
C SER A 448 10.65 -9.39 -5.62
N LYS A 449 11.62 -10.07 -4.99
CA LYS A 449 11.38 -11.20 -4.08
C LYS A 449 10.50 -10.83 -2.87
N ASN A 450 10.84 -9.75 -2.17
CA ASN A 450 10.10 -9.31 -0.98
C ASN A 450 8.65 -8.96 -1.33
N LEU A 451 8.47 -8.12 -2.35
CA LEU A 451 7.14 -7.68 -2.74
C LEU A 451 6.30 -8.82 -3.35
N THR A 452 6.94 -9.81 -3.98
CA THR A 452 6.27 -11.03 -4.47
C THR A 452 5.63 -11.82 -3.32
N GLU A 453 6.28 -11.89 -2.17
CA GLU A 453 5.74 -12.57 -0.98
C GLU A 453 4.58 -11.78 -0.36
N LEU A 454 4.70 -10.45 -0.27
CA LEU A 454 3.66 -9.59 0.31
C LEU A 454 2.41 -9.46 -0.58
N LEU A 455 2.61 -9.38 -1.90
CA LEU A 455 1.53 -9.19 -2.89
C LEU A 455 1.04 -10.51 -3.53
N SER A 456 1.58 -11.66 -3.11
CA SER A 456 1.23 -12.99 -3.62
C SER A 456 1.27 -13.10 -5.15
N THR A 457 2.37 -12.69 -5.79
CA THR A 457 2.46 -12.63 -7.26
C THR A 457 2.82 -13.97 -7.92
N LYS A 458 2.53 -15.10 -7.26
CA LYS A 458 2.81 -16.45 -7.79
C LYS A 458 1.64 -16.91 -8.64
N ILE A 459 1.86 -17.12 -9.94
CA ILE A 459 0.91 -17.86 -10.79
C ILE A 459 1.13 -19.35 -10.49
N THR A 460 0.11 -20.00 -9.96
CA THR A 460 0.13 -21.43 -9.66
C THR A 460 -0.75 -22.18 -10.64
N PHE A 461 -0.33 -23.34 -11.08
CA PHE A 461 -1.10 -24.20 -12.00
C PHE A 461 -1.37 -25.56 -11.37
N SER A 462 -2.53 -26.12 -11.69
CA SER A 462 -2.90 -27.48 -11.33
C SER A 462 -1.99 -28.47 -12.06
N ALA A 463 -1.53 -29.48 -11.30
CA ALA A 463 -0.70 -30.54 -11.85
C ALA A 463 -1.38 -31.29 -13.01
N THR A 464 -2.71 -31.41 -12.97
CA THR A 464 -3.47 -32.24 -13.92
C THR A 464 -3.82 -31.50 -15.21
N SER A 465 -4.02 -30.17 -15.14
CA SER A 465 -4.51 -29.40 -16.28
C SER A 465 -3.45 -28.47 -16.89
N TYR A 466 -2.29 -28.26 -16.26
CA TYR A 466 -1.31 -27.27 -16.74
C TYR A 466 -0.84 -27.55 -18.18
N LYS A 467 -0.39 -28.78 -18.47
CA LYS A 467 0.07 -29.15 -19.82
C LYS A 467 -1.04 -28.97 -20.86
N TYR A 468 -2.26 -29.40 -20.53
CA TYR A 468 -3.44 -29.22 -21.39
C TYR A 468 -3.69 -27.74 -21.70
N CYS A 469 -3.79 -26.89 -20.67
CA CYS A 469 -4.06 -25.47 -20.83
C CYS A 469 -2.93 -24.74 -21.56
N PHE A 470 -1.68 -25.16 -21.35
CA PHE A 470 -0.51 -24.63 -22.04
C PHE A 470 -0.57 -24.90 -23.55
N LEU A 471 -0.81 -26.16 -23.93
CA LEU A 471 -0.91 -26.56 -25.33
C LEU A 471 -2.12 -25.90 -26.01
N LYS A 472 -3.25 -25.79 -25.30
CA LYS A 472 -4.43 -25.05 -25.78
C LYS A 472 -4.12 -23.56 -25.99
N ALA A 473 -3.40 -22.92 -25.07
CA ALA A 473 -2.96 -21.52 -25.22
C ALA A 473 -2.06 -21.35 -26.45
N THR A 474 -1.10 -22.26 -26.63
CA THR A 474 -0.15 -22.26 -27.75
C THR A 474 -0.88 -22.35 -29.08
N LEU A 475 -1.83 -23.28 -29.21
CA LEU A 475 -2.68 -23.42 -30.38
C LEU A 475 -3.48 -22.13 -30.66
N LEU A 476 -4.16 -21.57 -29.66
CA LEU A 476 -4.95 -20.35 -29.82
C LEU A 476 -4.09 -19.13 -30.23
N VAL A 477 -2.89 -19.00 -29.68
CA VAL A 477 -1.94 -17.93 -30.07
C VAL A 477 -1.47 -18.11 -31.51
N SER A 478 -1.14 -19.34 -31.93
CA SER A 478 -0.73 -19.63 -33.32
C SER A 478 -1.84 -19.29 -34.33
N ILE A 479 -3.08 -19.65 -34.03
CA ILE A 479 -4.26 -19.32 -34.85
C ILE A 479 -4.44 -17.80 -34.95
N GLN A 480 -4.27 -17.08 -33.83
CA GLN A 480 -4.38 -15.63 -33.82
C GLN A 480 -3.24 -14.94 -34.58
N GLN A 481 -2.00 -15.46 -34.53
CA GLN A 481 -0.87 -14.96 -35.33
C GLN A 481 -1.18 -15.11 -36.83
N TYR A 482 -1.61 -16.30 -37.26
CA TYR A 482 -1.99 -16.55 -38.65
C TYR A 482 -3.13 -15.64 -39.09
N TYR A 483 -4.18 -15.50 -38.29
CA TYR A 483 -5.30 -14.60 -38.62
C TYR A 483 -4.84 -13.15 -38.80
N THR A 484 -3.96 -12.67 -37.93
CA THR A 484 -3.47 -11.29 -37.97
C THR A 484 -2.62 -11.01 -39.22
N CYS A 485 -1.78 -11.96 -39.62
CA CYS A 485 -0.89 -11.82 -40.79
C CYS A 485 -1.51 -12.25 -42.12
N ALA A 486 -2.04 -13.46 -42.21
CA ALA A 486 -2.50 -14.03 -43.47
C ALA A 486 -3.89 -13.56 -43.87
N ILE A 487 -4.79 -13.39 -42.89
CA ILE A 487 -6.20 -13.03 -43.16
C ILE A 487 -6.41 -11.53 -43.10
N LYS A 488 -6.04 -10.89 -42.00
CA LYS A 488 -6.26 -9.45 -41.80
C LYS A 488 -5.13 -8.57 -42.34
N LYS A 489 -3.94 -9.13 -42.59
CA LYS A 489 -2.76 -8.40 -43.11
C LYS A 489 -2.42 -7.14 -42.29
N VAL A 490 -2.67 -7.18 -40.98
CA VAL A 490 -2.39 -6.06 -40.05
C VAL A 490 -0.89 -5.94 -39.80
N ARG A 491 -0.17 -7.06 -39.86
CA ARG A 491 1.29 -7.12 -39.86
C ARG A 491 1.74 -7.94 -41.06
N VAL A 492 2.83 -7.51 -41.66
CA VAL A 492 3.51 -8.25 -42.73
C VAL A 492 4.80 -8.78 -42.12
N GLU A 493 4.82 -10.08 -41.81
CA GLU A 493 6.02 -10.75 -41.35
C GLU A 493 6.66 -11.45 -42.56
N PRO A 494 7.85 -11.03 -43.02
CA PRO A 494 8.47 -11.59 -44.22
C PRO A 494 8.98 -13.02 -44.01
N ASN A 495 9.19 -13.44 -42.75
CA ASN A 495 9.74 -14.74 -42.42
C ASN A 495 8.69 -15.66 -41.81
N LYS A 496 8.30 -16.73 -42.52
CA LYS A 496 7.39 -17.76 -41.98
C LYS A 496 7.95 -18.48 -40.75
N LEU A 497 9.26 -18.51 -40.56
CA LEU A 497 9.91 -19.08 -39.37
C LEU A 497 9.60 -18.32 -38.07
N ALA A 498 8.98 -17.15 -38.16
CA ALA A 498 8.59 -16.38 -36.99
C ALA A 498 7.31 -16.91 -36.30
N PHE A 499 6.51 -17.72 -37.01
CA PHE A 499 5.28 -18.29 -36.45
C PHE A 499 5.58 -19.47 -35.53
N ILE A 500 4.68 -19.70 -34.57
CA ILE A 500 4.74 -20.86 -33.69
C ILE A 500 4.61 -22.14 -34.53
N SER A 501 5.63 -22.99 -34.49
CA SER A 501 5.62 -24.31 -35.14
C SER A 501 4.87 -25.33 -34.28
N LEU A 502 3.68 -25.76 -34.70
CA LEU A 502 2.88 -26.72 -33.94
C LEU A 502 3.57 -28.09 -33.81
N ASP A 503 4.36 -28.50 -34.82
CA ASP A 503 5.15 -29.74 -34.79
C ASP A 503 6.18 -29.78 -33.66
N TYR A 504 6.59 -28.63 -33.13
CA TYR A 504 7.48 -28.60 -31.98
C TYR A 504 6.76 -29.08 -30.70
N PHE A 505 5.47 -28.79 -30.58
CA PHE A 505 4.66 -29.03 -29.37
C PHE A 505 3.84 -30.32 -29.44
N PHE A 506 3.51 -30.80 -30.64
CA PHE A 506 2.69 -31.98 -30.87
C PHE A 506 3.49 -32.97 -31.74
N LYS A 507 4.24 -33.89 -31.10
CA LYS A 507 5.04 -34.92 -31.79
C LYS A 507 4.41 -36.30 -31.62
N ASP A 508 4.52 -37.14 -32.66
CA ASP A 508 4.16 -38.55 -32.65
C ASP A 508 2.73 -38.84 -32.12
N GLU A 509 2.60 -39.42 -30.91
CA GLU A 509 1.33 -39.80 -30.26
C GLU A 509 0.46 -38.59 -29.82
N ASP A 510 1.01 -37.38 -29.80
CA ASP A 510 0.29 -36.15 -29.43
C ASP A 510 -0.60 -35.58 -30.56
N TYR A 511 -0.65 -36.20 -31.75
CA TYR A 511 -1.50 -35.72 -32.86
C TYR A 511 -3.00 -36.00 -32.62
N GLU A 512 -3.33 -37.10 -31.95
CA GLU A 512 -4.69 -37.34 -31.44
C GLU A 512 -5.09 -36.28 -30.40
N TYR A 513 -4.12 -35.85 -29.59
CA TYR A 513 -4.31 -34.79 -28.60
C TYR A 513 -4.52 -33.41 -29.25
N LEU A 514 -3.81 -33.12 -30.35
CA LEU A 514 -4.06 -31.93 -31.17
C LEU A 514 -5.48 -31.96 -31.76
N SER A 515 -5.92 -33.11 -32.29
CA SER A 515 -7.27 -33.30 -32.81
C SER A 515 -8.34 -33.09 -31.73
N TYR A 516 -8.09 -33.61 -30.52
CA TYR A 516 -8.91 -33.31 -29.35
C TYR A 516 -8.95 -31.81 -29.05
N LEU A 517 -7.81 -31.11 -29.03
CA LEU A 517 -7.78 -29.67 -28.80
C LEU A 517 -8.53 -28.87 -29.87
N LYS A 518 -8.44 -29.25 -31.15
CA LYS A 518 -9.21 -28.65 -32.25
C LYS A 518 -10.70 -28.71 -31.94
N SER A 519 -11.21 -29.90 -31.60
CA SER A 519 -12.62 -30.09 -31.24
C SER A 519 -13.07 -29.25 -30.03
N LYS A 520 -12.13 -28.90 -29.14
CA LYS A 520 -12.37 -28.09 -27.93
C LYS A 520 -12.22 -26.58 -28.13
N ILE A 521 -11.91 -26.11 -29.34
CA ILE A 521 -11.83 -24.68 -29.67
C ILE A 521 -12.80 -24.26 -30.78
N GLU A 522 -13.27 -25.22 -31.58
CA GLU A 522 -14.29 -24.98 -32.60
C GLU A 522 -15.58 -24.44 -31.97
N GLY A 523 -16.16 -23.42 -32.62
CA GLY A 523 -17.38 -22.76 -32.15
C GLY A 523 -17.22 -21.86 -30.92
N LEU A 524 -16.01 -21.69 -30.37
CA LEU A 524 -15.79 -20.83 -29.20
C LEU A 524 -15.45 -19.36 -29.55
N ASN A 525 -15.67 -18.95 -30.80
CA ASN A 525 -15.37 -17.59 -31.27
C ASN A 525 -16.09 -16.50 -30.47
N SER A 526 -17.35 -16.73 -30.09
CA SER A 526 -18.15 -15.80 -29.28
C SER A 526 -17.63 -15.72 -27.84
N LEU A 527 -17.25 -16.85 -27.24
CA LEU A 527 -16.79 -16.94 -25.85
C LEU A 527 -15.42 -16.28 -25.64
N TYR A 528 -14.47 -16.53 -26.54
CA TYR A 528 -13.17 -15.85 -26.51
C TYR A 528 -13.23 -14.45 -27.14
N GLY A 529 -14.30 -14.12 -27.87
CA GLY A 529 -14.39 -12.92 -28.69
C GLY A 529 -13.33 -12.89 -29.81
N LEU A 530 -12.83 -14.05 -30.27
CA LEU A 530 -11.77 -14.18 -31.27
C LEU A 530 -12.37 -14.50 -32.64
N LEU A 531 -12.35 -13.54 -33.56
CA LEU A 531 -12.75 -13.77 -34.96
C LEU A 531 -11.89 -14.82 -35.67
N ALA A 532 -10.66 -15.02 -35.19
CA ALA A 532 -9.77 -16.07 -35.70
C ALA A 532 -10.34 -17.48 -35.53
N LEU A 533 -11.26 -17.68 -34.56
CA LEU A 533 -11.93 -18.95 -34.30
C LEU A 533 -13.23 -19.14 -35.09
N GLU A 534 -13.63 -18.19 -35.95
CA GLU A 534 -14.72 -18.44 -36.88
C GLU A 534 -14.37 -19.61 -37.81
N GLU A 535 -15.34 -20.48 -38.09
CA GLU A 535 -15.13 -21.73 -38.83
C GLU A 535 -14.37 -21.52 -40.16
N LYS A 536 -14.74 -20.47 -40.92
CA LYS A 536 -14.08 -20.11 -42.19
C LYS A 536 -12.59 -19.77 -42.02
N ASN A 537 -12.19 -19.23 -40.87
CA ASN A 537 -10.83 -18.80 -40.59
C ASN A 537 -10.01 -19.97 -40.03
N LEU A 538 -10.61 -20.82 -39.18
CA LEU A 538 -10.00 -22.05 -38.70
C LEU A 538 -9.68 -23.02 -39.84
N LYS A 539 -10.62 -23.24 -40.77
CA LYS A 539 -10.39 -24.09 -41.96
C LYS A 539 -9.20 -23.60 -42.80
N LYS A 540 -9.03 -22.29 -42.94
CA LYS A 540 -7.86 -21.70 -43.63
C LYS A 540 -6.57 -21.93 -42.87
N PHE A 541 -6.59 -21.78 -41.55
CA PHE A 541 -5.43 -22.05 -40.70
C PHE A 541 -4.99 -23.52 -40.78
N TYR A 542 -5.91 -24.46 -40.63
CA TYR A 542 -5.58 -25.89 -40.68
C TYR A 542 -5.03 -26.30 -42.04
N LYS A 543 -5.68 -25.87 -43.13
CA LYS A 543 -5.20 -26.11 -44.50
C LYS A 543 -3.80 -25.53 -44.76
N ALA A 544 -3.45 -24.41 -44.13
CA ALA A 544 -2.16 -23.76 -44.33
C ALA A 544 -1.01 -24.42 -43.55
N ASN A 545 -1.31 -25.29 -42.59
CA ASN A 545 -0.34 -26.01 -41.76
C ASN A 545 -0.42 -27.53 -41.97
N ASP A 546 -1.11 -28.00 -43.01
CA ASP A 546 -1.34 -29.42 -43.31
C ASP A 546 -1.95 -30.21 -42.13
N LEU A 547 -2.84 -29.54 -41.37
CA LEU A 547 -3.48 -30.03 -40.15
C LEU A 547 -4.92 -30.53 -40.35
#